data_AF-A0A7S2UPH3-F1
#
_entry.id   AF-A0A7S2UPH3-F1
#
_cell.length_a   1.000
_cell.length_b   1.000
_cell.length_c   1.000
_cell.angle_alpha   90.00
_cell.angle_beta   90.00
_cell.angle_gamma   90.00
#
_symmetry.space_group_name_H-M   'P 1'
#
loop_
_entity.id
_entity.type
_entity.pdbx_description
1 polymer ?
#
loop_
_entity_poly.entity_id
_entity_poly.type
_entity_poly.pdbx_seq_one_letter_code
_entity_poly.pdbx_strand_id
1 'polypeptide(L)'
;KFEELSEDQLSYLGTKCREAGLHDLFLTCMKIYNTDDSNTNSMTLPSQPNGTTTNVVNYGALVHVDHMNDGKKYRMWLRRTCQSLQCRLLLKQCFPNDNYGKRPLIIIGFIGHESDVRELLKRWRTSRVDVDSKGKPCLERMMTILFEGQLHNSVSNSVSENDADNPSLQAEDQINCSHESLVTLLEQVGGSQWFNAFQSCIN
;
A
#
# COMPACT_ATOMS: atom_id res chain seq x y z
N LYS A 1 -9.65 1.37 -43.01
CA LYS A 1 -11.04 1.34 -42.50
C LYS A 1 -10.92 0.83 -41.08
N PHE A 2 -11.18 1.68 -40.08
CA PHE A 2 -11.13 1.24 -38.69
C PHE A 2 -12.40 0.43 -38.42
N GLU A 3 -12.23 -0.78 -37.91
CA GLU A 3 -13.33 -1.68 -37.56
C GLU A 3 -13.67 -1.42 -36.10
N GLU A 4 -14.90 -0.98 -35.85
CA GLU A 4 -15.38 -0.74 -34.49
C GLU A 4 -15.66 -2.09 -33.83
N LEU A 5 -14.99 -2.34 -32.71
CA LEU A 5 -15.22 -3.54 -31.90
C LEU A 5 -16.55 -3.38 -31.16
N SER A 6 -17.37 -4.43 -31.17
CA SER A 6 -18.55 -4.49 -30.32
C SER A 6 -18.15 -4.61 -28.84
N GLU A 7 -19.08 -4.26 -27.95
CA GLU A 7 -18.90 -4.28 -26.50
C GLU A 7 -18.45 -5.66 -25.97
N ASP A 8 -19.01 -6.73 -26.54
CA ASP A 8 -18.63 -8.11 -26.21
C ASP A 8 -17.17 -8.44 -26.58
N GLN A 9 -16.69 -7.92 -27.71
CA GLN A 9 -15.32 -8.13 -28.17
C GLN A 9 -14.32 -7.34 -27.32
N LEU A 10 -14.70 -6.15 -26.87
CA LEU A 10 -13.91 -5.33 -25.94
C LEU A 10 -13.81 -5.97 -24.55
N SER A 11 -14.91 -6.53 -24.04
CA SER A 11 -14.93 -7.27 -22.77
C SER A 11 -14.07 -8.53 -22.83
N TYR A 12 -14.17 -9.29 -23.93
CA TYR A 12 -13.30 -10.44 -24.18
C TYR A 12 -11.82 -10.05 -24.23
N LEU A 13 -11.50 -8.96 -24.93
CA LEU A 13 -10.13 -8.45 -25.03
C LEU A 13 -9.59 -7.98 -23.67
N GLY A 14 -10.41 -7.29 -22.88
CA GLY A 14 -10.05 -6.88 -21.52
C GLY A 14 -9.73 -8.07 -20.60
N THR A 15 -10.47 -9.17 -20.75
CA THR A 15 -10.22 -10.44 -20.04
C THR A 15 -8.91 -11.09 -20.48
N LYS A 16 -8.64 -11.14 -21.78
CA LYS A 16 -7.37 -11.67 -22.32
C LYS A 16 -6.16 -10.82 -21.92
N CYS A 17 -6.31 -9.51 -21.90
CA CYS A 17 -5.27 -8.61 -21.39
C CYS A 17 -5.02 -8.82 -19.89
N ARG A 18 -6.07 -9.14 -19.10
CA ARG A 18 -5.93 -9.47 -17.68
C ARG A 18 -5.16 -10.77 -17.45
N GLU A 19 -5.51 -11.83 -18.19
CA GLU A 19 -4.80 -13.11 -18.14
C GLU A 19 -3.31 -12.97 -18.51
N ALA A 20 -2.98 -12.02 -19.39
CA ALA A 20 -1.60 -11.74 -19.82
C ALA A 20 -0.86 -10.70 -18.94
N GLY A 21 -1.48 -10.18 -17.87
CA GLY A 21 -0.87 -9.14 -17.02
C GLY A 21 -0.76 -7.75 -17.65
N LEU A 22 -1.52 -7.48 -18.73
CA LEU A 22 -1.52 -6.23 -19.49
C LEU A 22 -2.79 -5.39 -19.28
N HIS A 23 -3.55 -5.66 -18.22
CA HIS A 23 -4.84 -5.02 -17.97
C HIS A 23 -4.75 -3.50 -17.80
N ASP A 24 -3.76 -3.01 -17.04
CA ASP A 24 -3.60 -1.57 -16.79
C ASP A 24 -3.23 -0.79 -18.05
N LEU A 25 -2.43 -1.40 -18.93
CA LEU A 25 -2.10 -0.83 -20.24
C LEU A 25 -3.35 -0.75 -21.12
N PHE A 26 -4.18 -1.79 -21.11
CA PHE A 26 -5.45 -1.82 -21.82
C PHE A 26 -6.42 -0.71 -21.35
N LEU A 27 -6.62 -0.57 -20.04
CA LEU A 27 -7.49 0.48 -19.47
C LEU A 27 -6.98 1.88 -19.80
N THR A 28 -5.67 2.11 -19.73
CA THR A 28 -5.03 3.39 -20.06
C THR A 28 -5.26 3.77 -21.52
N CYS A 29 -5.07 2.82 -22.45
CA CYS A 29 -5.27 3.03 -23.88
C CYS A 29 -6.74 3.29 -24.22
N MET A 30 -7.68 2.66 -23.50
CA MET A 30 -9.11 2.83 -23.72
C MET A 30 -9.68 4.10 -23.07
N LYS A 31 -8.90 4.85 -22.27
CA LYS A 31 -9.35 6.00 -21.46
C LYS A 31 -10.57 5.69 -20.58
N ILE A 32 -10.77 4.42 -20.25
CA ILE A 32 -11.83 3.99 -19.34
C ILE A 32 -11.28 4.18 -17.93
N TYR A 33 -11.29 5.43 -17.46
CA TYR A 33 -11.20 5.74 -16.05
C TYR A 33 -12.61 5.62 -15.51
N ASN A 34 -12.97 4.44 -14.98
CA ASN A 34 -14.30 4.22 -14.45
C ASN A 34 -14.61 5.30 -13.40
N THR A 35 -15.55 6.16 -13.76
CA THR A 35 -16.24 7.08 -12.89
C THR A 35 -17.47 6.33 -12.42
N ASP A 36 -17.46 5.97 -11.14
CA ASP A 36 -18.55 5.49 -10.29
C ASP A 36 -19.51 4.38 -10.79
N ASP A 37 -19.51 3.31 -9.99
CA ASP A 37 -20.44 2.20 -10.00
C ASP A 37 -21.91 2.66 -9.90
N SER A 38 -22.75 2.12 -10.77
CA SER A 38 -24.06 1.64 -10.31
C SER A 38 -24.54 0.50 -11.20
N ASN A 39 -24.89 -0.60 -10.54
CA ASN A 39 -25.90 -1.57 -10.98
C ASN A 39 -25.42 -2.60 -12.02
N THR A 40 -25.26 -3.87 -11.60
CA THR A 40 -26.18 -4.95 -12.00
C THR A 40 -25.76 -6.33 -11.46
N ASN A 41 -26.65 -6.89 -10.65
CA ASN A 41 -27.05 -8.30 -10.54
C ASN A 41 -26.00 -9.42 -10.63
N SER A 42 -25.78 -9.98 -9.44
CA SER A 42 -25.42 -11.36 -9.15
C SER A 42 -26.14 -12.38 -10.05
N MET A 43 -25.35 -13.26 -10.68
CA MET A 43 -25.82 -14.59 -11.06
C MET A 43 -24.81 -15.63 -10.58
N THR A 44 -25.28 -16.39 -9.62
CA THR A 44 -24.63 -17.44 -8.84
C THR A 44 -24.33 -18.68 -9.70
N LEU A 45 -23.12 -19.24 -9.58
CA LEU A 45 -22.80 -20.62 -9.96
C LEU A 45 -21.90 -21.25 -8.87
N PRO A 46 -21.92 -22.58 -8.71
CA PRO A 46 -22.22 -23.19 -7.43
C PRO A 46 -20.98 -23.62 -6.65
N SER A 47 -21.15 -23.58 -5.34
CA SER A 47 -20.29 -24.16 -4.32
C SER A 47 -19.94 -25.61 -4.63
N GLN A 48 -18.65 -25.96 -4.59
CA GLN A 48 -18.22 -27.22 -3.99
C GLN A 48 -16.79 -27.15 -3.45
N PRO A 49 -16.49 -27.99 -2.44
CA PRO A 49 -15.58 -27.67 -1.35
C PRO A 49 -14.20 -28.23 -1.61
N ASN A 50 -13.16 -27.51 -1.21
CA ASN A 50 -11.92 -28.13 -0.74
C ASN A 50 -11.18 -27.15 0.15
N GLY A 51 -11.28 -27.41 1.46
CA GLY A 51 -10.46 -26.78 2.47
C GLY A 51 -9.00 -27.10 2.18
N THR A 52 -8.31 -26.15 1.57
CA THR A 52 -6.87 -26.02 1.73
C THR A 52 -6.70 -24.73 2.48
N THR A 53 -6.37 -24.82 3.77
CA THR A 53 -5.88 -23.69 4.56
C THR A 53 -4.57 -23.25 3.90
N THR A 54 -4.67 -22.51 2.81
CA THR A 54 -3.56 -21.76 2.26
C THR A 54 -3.23 -20.78 3.37
N ASN A 55 -2.16 -21.08 4.12
CA ASN A 55 -1.49 -20.07 4.91
C ASN A 55 -1.16 -18.96 3.93
N VAL A 56 -1.99 -17.91 3.88
CA VAL A 56 -1.70 -16.71 3.11
C VAL A 56 -0.56 -16.06 3.86
N VAL A 57 0.66 -16.45 3.51
CA VAL A 57 1.87 -15.85 4.05
C VAL A 57 1.91 -14.44 3.47
N ASN A 58 1.61 -13.47 4.30
CA ASN A 58 1.66 -12.06 3.91
C ASN A 58 3.12 -11.64 3.77
N TYR A 59 3.47 -10.94 2.71
CA TYR A 59 4.78 -10.31 2.58
C TYR A 59 4.69 -8.87 3.10
N GLY A 60 5.73 -8.40 3.78
CA GLY A 60 5.73 -7.04 4.31
C GLY A 60 7.10 -6.40 4.29
N ALA A 61 7.08 -5.07 4.26
CA ALA A 61 8.27 -4.25 4.37
C ALA A 61 8.05 -3.15 5.40
N LEU A 62 9.06 -2.90 6.24
CA LEU A 62 9.10 -1.81 7.21
C LEU A 62 10.24 -0.88 6.83
N VAL A 63 9.92 0.41 6.69
CA VAL A 63 10.83 1.42 6.17
C VAL A 63 10.85 2.63 7.10
N HIS A 64 12.05 3.08 7.44
CA HIS A 64 12.28 4.36 8.08
C HIS A 64 12.59 5.43 7.02
N VAL A 65 11.98 6.60 7.14
CA VAL A 65 12.19 7.75 6.26
C VAL A 65 12.74 8.91 7.10
N ASP A 66 13.86 9.51 6.68
CA ASP A 66 14.50 10.58 7.45
C ASP A 66 13.62 11.84 7.54
N HIS A 67 13.02 12.26 6.43
CA HIS A 67 12.12 13.41 6.38
C HIS A 67 11.22 13.37 5.14
N MET A 68 10.12 14.12 5.19
CA MET A 68 9.27 14.39 4.03
C MET A 68 9.13 15.90 3.88
N ASN A 69 9.82 16.50 2.90
CA ASN A 69 9.76 17.95 2.69
C ASN A 69 8.38 18.39 2.17
N ASP A 70 7.75 17.58 1.30
CA ASP A 70 6.34 17.75 0.90
C ASP A 70 5.50 16.58 1.42
N GLY A 71 5.31 16.54 2.75
CA GLY A 71 4.55 15.47 3.40
C GLY A 71 3.17 15.23 2.81
N LYS A 72 2.47 16.26 2.30
CA LYS A 72 1.14 16.09 1.71
C LYS A 72 1.21 15.31 0.39
N LYS A 73 2.07 15.74 -0.55
CA LYS A 73 2.22 15.03 -1.83
C LYS A 73 2.83 13.64 -1.64
N TYR A 74 3.80 13.51 -0.75
CA TYR A 74 4.46 12.25 -0.44
C TYR A 74 3.44 11.21 0.03
N ARG A 75 2.61 11.55 1.03
CA ARG A 75 1.58 10.66 1.54
C ARG A 75 0.51 10.33 0.51
N MET A 76 0.11 11.31 -0.30
CA MET A 76 -0.82 11.07 -1.40
C MET A 76 -0.25 10.08 -2.42
N TRP A 77 1.03 10.20 -2.75
CA TRP A 77 1.72 9.27 -3.63
C TRP A 77 1.77 7.86 -3.04
N LEU A 78 2.13 7.72 -1.76
CA LEU A 78 2.12 6.43 -1.07
C LEU A 78 0.75 5.76 -1.11
N ARG A 79 -0.31 6.49 -0.73
CA ARG A 79 -1.68 5.96 -0.72
C ARG A 79 -2.12 5.47 -2.10
N ARG A 80 -1.94 6.30 -3.14
CA ARG A 80 -2.30 5.94 -4.52
C ARG A 80 -1.52 4.73 -5.00
N THR A 81 -0.23 4.67 -4.69
CA THR A 81 0.63 3.56 -5.11
C THR A 81 0.24 2.26 -4.40
N CYS A 82 -0.01 2.32 -3.09
CA CYS A 82 -0.52 1.19 -2.31
C CYS A 82 -1.86 0.69 -2.84
N GLN A 83 -2.81 1.57 -3.12
CA GLN A 83 -4.10 1.21 -3.72
C GLN A 83 -3.94 0.55 -5.09
N SER A 84 -3.06 1.09 -5.95
CA SER A 84 -2.81 0.50 -7.28
C SER A 84 -2.17 -0.88 -7.22
N LEU A 85 -1.41 -1.17 -6.16
CA LEU A 85 -0.68 -2.43 -5.95
C LEU A 85 -1.34 -3.32 -4.88
N GLN A 86 -2.59 -3.04 -4.50
CA GLN A 86 -3.35 -3.81 -3.49
C GLN A 86 -2.57 -4.05 -2.17
N CYS A 87 -1.73 -3.09 -1.80
CA CYS A 87 -0.93 -3.13 -0.58
C CYS A 87 -1.63 -2.36 0.53
N ARG A 88 -1.63 -2.91 1.75
CA ARG A 88 -2.01 -2.18 2.96
C ARG A 88 -0.87 -1.26 3.37
N LEU A 89 -1.21 -0.01 3.72
CA LEU A 89 -0.28 1.02 4.15
C LEU A 89 -0.42 1.28 5.65
N LEU A 90 0.71 1.22 6.36
CA LEU A 90 0.88 1.80 7.68
C LEU A 90 1.78 3.03 7.55
N LEU A 91 1.31 4.17 8.04
CA LEU A 91 2.10 5.40 8.07
C LEU A 91 1.96 6.04 9.45
N LYS A 92 3.07 6.13 10.18
CA LYS A 92 3.10 6.75 11.51
C LYS A 92 4.37 7.56 11.69
N GLN A 93 4.25 8.64 12.46
CA GLN A 93 5.38 9.42 12.93
C GLN A 93 5.29 9.62 14.44
N CYS A 94 6.41 9.54 15.14
CA CYS A 94 6.49 9.80 16.57
C CYS A 94 7.60 10.80 16.87
N PHE A 95 7.33 11.76 17.74
CA PHE A 95 8.31 12.73 18.20
C PHE A 95 9.05 12.16 19.42
N PRO A 96 10.38 12.15 19.44
CA PRO A 96 11.13 11.67 20.60
C PRO A 96 10.74 12.47 21.86
N ASN A 97 10.25 11.78 22.89
CA ASN A 97 9.74 12.37 24.15
C ASN A 97 8.68 13.46 23.94
N ASP A 98 7.82 13.30 22.94
CA ASP A 98 6.78 14.27 22.54
C ASP A 98 7.33 15.69 22.29
N ASN A 99 8.62 15.78 21.95
CA ASN A 99 9.28 17.04 21.66
C ASN A 99 9.13 17.39 20.17
N TYR A 100 8.10 18.18 19.87
CA TYR A 100 7.81 18.70 18.54
C TYR A 100 8.91 19.60 17.94
N GLY A 101 9.91 19.99 18.73
CA GLY A 101 11.10 20.70 18.25
C GLY A 101 12.19 19.79 17.67
N LYS A 102 12.10 18.48 17.90
CA LYS A 102 12.99 17.48 17.29
C LYS A 102 12.36 16.91 16.03
N ARG A 103 13.21 16.41 15.12
CA ARG A 103 12.74 15.72 13.93
C ARG A 103 11.94 14.47 14.34
N PRO A 104 10.76 14.24 13.74
CA PRO A 104 9.99 13.04 14.01
C PRO A 104 10.69 11.82 13.42
N LEU A 105 10.53 10.68 14.09
CA LEU A 105 10.84 9.38 13.51
C LEU A 105 9.66 8.99 12.61
N ILE A 106 9.89 8.78 11.32
CA ILE A 106 8.84 8.43 10.36
C ILE A 106 8.98 6.97 9.95
N ILE A 107 7.94 6.19 10.23
CA ILE A 107 7.88 4.76 9.93
C ILE A 107 6.74 4.48 8.95
N ILE A 108 7.08 3.72 7.91
CA ILE A 108 6.16 3.30 6.86
C ILE A 108 6.20 1.78 6.75
N GLY A 109 5.05 1.15 6.89
CA GLY A 109 4.87 -0.28 6.73
C GLY A 109 4.01 -0.59 5.50
N PHE A 110 4.37 -1.63 4.76
CA PHE A 110 3.55 -2.19 3.69
C PHE A 110 3.28 -3.65 3.93
N ILE A 111 2.06 -4.10 3.65
CA ILE A 111 1.70 -5.51 3.65
C ILE A 111 0.92 -5.85 2.40
N GLY A 112 1.32 -6.91 1.71
CA GLY A 112 0.64 -7.37 0.51
C GLY A 112 1.30 -8.64 -0.04
N HIS A 113 1.09 -8.89 -1.32
CA HIS A 113 1.80 -9.95 -2.02
C HIS A 113 3.27 -9.56 -2.26
N GLU A 114 4.17 -10.55 -2.33
CA GLU A 114 5.61 -10.32 -2.48
C GLU A 114 5.96 -9.51 -3.74
N SER A 115 5.31 -9.80 -4.88
CA SER A 115 5.50 -9.05 -6.12
C SER A 115 5.16 -7.57 -5.97
N ASP A 116 4.08 -7.29 -5.25
CA ASP A 116 3.47 -5.97 -5.19
C ASP A 116 4.24 -5.08 -4.21
N VAL A 117 4.66 -5.63 -3.08
CA VAL A 117 5.53 -4.94 -2.12
C VAL A 117 6.88 -4.62 -2.77
N ARG A 118 7.48 -5.56 -3.52
CA ARG A 118 8.75 -5.30 -4.23
C ARG A 118 8.61 -4.24 -5.31
N GLU A 119 7.53 -4.31 -6.10
CA GLU A 119 7.25 -3.29 -7.13
C GLU A 119 7.00 -1.92 -6.47
N LEU A 120 6.31 -1.88 -5.33
CA LEU A 120 6.11 -0.65 -4.56
C LEU A 120 7.45 -0.04 -4.13
N LEU A 121 8.33 -0.83 -3.50
CA LEU A 121 9.64 -0.37 -3.05
C LEU A 121 10.50 0.12 -4.22
N LYS A 122 10.41 -0.55 -5.38
CA LYS A 122 11.09 -0.12 -6.61
C LYS A 122 10.55 1.22 -7.09
N ARG A 123 9.22 1.36 -7.23
CA ARG A 123 8.57 2.61 -7.62
C ARG A 123 8.90 3.74 -6.67
N TRP A 124 8.99 3.47 -5.37
CA TRP A 124 9.32 4.46 -4.36
C TRP A 124 10.71 5.05 -4.57
N ARG A 125 11.71 4.20 -4.83
CA ARG A 125 13.09 4.63 -5.13
C ARG A 125 13.24 5.36 -6.46
N THR A 126 12.40 5.06 -7.45
CA THR A 126 12.52 5.63 -8.80
C THR A 126 11.57 6.80 -9.08
N SER A 127 10.64 7.11 -8.17
CA SER A 127 9.67 8.18 -8.33
C SER A 127 10.10 9.46 -7.62
N ARG A 128 9.74 10.60 -8.20
CA ARG A 128 9.98 11.91 -7.59
C ARG A 128 8.87 12.24 -6.60
N VAL A 129 8.94 11.62 -5.42
CA VAL A 129 7.89 11.65 -4.40
C VAL A 129 8.04 12.78 -3.39
N ASP A 130 9.23 13.36 -3.31
CA ASP A 130 9.55 14.47 -2.40
C ASP A 130 10.02 15.71 -3.17
N VAL A 131 10.40 16.77 -2.45
CA VAL A 131 10.99 17.98 -3.02
C VAL A 131 12.37 18.28 -2.41
N ASP A 132 13.26 18.88 -3.20
CA ASP A 132 14.55 19.35 -2.70
C ASP A 132 14.42 20.65 -1.88
N SER A 133 15.53 21.15 -1.35
CA SER A 133 15.57 22.43 -0.61
C SER A 133 15.14 23.66 -1.42
N LYS A 134 14.98 23.52 -2.75
CA LYS A 134 14.50 24.55 -3.68
C LYS A 134 13.05 24.29 -4.13
N GLY A 135 12.37 23.31 -3.54
CA GLY A 135 10.99 22.93 -3.87
C GLY A 135 10.82 22.15 -5.17
N LYS A 136 11.91 21.65 -5.78
CA LYS A 136 11.84 20.88 -7.03
C LYS A 136 11.62 19.40 -6.73
N PRO A 137 10.78 18.68 -7.52
CA PRO A 137 10.57 17.25 -7.33
C PRO A 137 11.88 16.46 -7.33
N CYS A 138 12.12 15.68 -6.29
CA CYS A 138 13.33 14.90 -6.08
C CYS A 138 12.99 13.44 -5.74
N LEU A 139 13.96 12.55 -5.95
CA LEU A 139 13.83 11.13 -5.58
C LEU A 139 14.00 10.99 -4.07
N GLU A 140 13.29 10.02 -3.48
CA GLU A 140 13.61 9.57 -2.13
C GLU A 140 14.96 8.85 -2.14
N ARG A 141 15.92 9.39 -1.38
CA ARG A 141 17.28 8.86 -1.29
C ARG A 141 17.66 8.44 0.13
N MET A 142 16.89 8.86 1.13
CA MET A 142 17.14 8.68 2.56
C MET A 142 16.04 7.83 3.19
N MET A 143 15.70 6.72 2.52
CA MET A 143 14.90 5.64 3.10
C MET A 143 15.80 4.47 3.52
N THR A 144 15.56 3.95 4.72
CA THR A 144 16.22 2.74 5.23
C THR A 144 15.18 1.64 5.36
N ILE A 145 15.37 0.52 4.66
CA ILE A 145 14.55 -0.67 4.87
C ILE A 145 15.01 -1.32 6.18
N LEU A 146 14.12 -1.33 7.17
CA LEU A 146 14.34 -2.01 8.45
C LEU A 146 14.05 -3.50 8.34
N PHE A 147 13.03 -3.85 7.55
CA PHE A 147 12.63 -5.23 7.30
C PHE A 147 11.99 -5.37 5.92
N GLU A 148 12.22 -6.50 5.25
CA GLU A 148 11.54 -6.91 4.04
C GLU A 148 11.47 -8.44 4.01
N GLY A 149 10.27 -9.02 4.04
CA GLY A 149 10.15 -10.48 4.14
C GLY A 149 8.74 -10.99 4.42
N GLN A 150 8.66 -12.31 4.60
CA GLN A 150 7.42 -13.01 4.95
C GLN A 150 7.04 -12.77 6.41
N LEU A 151 5.83 -12.25 6.62
CA LEU A 151 5.24 -12.01 7.93
C LEU A 151 4.50 -13.27 8.39
N HIS A 152 4.87 -13.75 9.59
CA HIS A 152 4.26 -14.95 10.18
C HIS A 152 2.93 -14.67 10.91
N ASN A 153 2.61 -13.41 11.17
CA ASN A 153 1.33 -13.02 11.74
C ASN A 153 0.37 -12.60 10.62
N SER A 154 -0.51 -13.52 10.28
CA SER A 154 -1.73 -13.19 9.55
C SER A 154 -2.64 -12.44 10.51
N VAL A 155 -2.71 -11.12 10.40
CA VAL A 155 -4.00 -10.48 10.71
C VAL A 155 -4.98 -11.17 9.78
N SER A 156 -5.80 -12.06 10.34
CA SER A 156 -6.89 -12.73 9.64
C SER A 156 -7.64 -11.67 8.85
N ASN A 157 -8.02 -11.99 7.60
CA ASN A 157 -8.89 -11.19 6.74
C ASN A 157 -10.32 -10.97 7.33
N SER A 158 -10.47 -10.85 8.65
CA SER A 158 -11.66 -10.36 9.33
C SER A 158 -11.54 -8.85 9.59
N VAL A 159 -11.07 -8.11 8.60
CA VAL A 159 -11.50 -6.72 8.42
C VAL A 159 -12.51 -6.84 7.29
N SER A 160 -13.79 -6.75 7.65
CA SER A 160 -14.90 -6.87 6.73
C SER A 160 -14.62 -6.05 5.47
N GLU A 161 -14.95 -6.57 4.30
CA GLU A 161 -14.91 -5.88 2.99
C GLU A 161 -15.77 -4.59 2.93
N ASN A 162 -16.24 -4.10 4.08
CA ASN A 162 -16.97 -2.85 4.29
C ASN A 162 -16.10 -1.73 4.91
N ASP A 163 -14.82 -1.95 5.19
CA ASP A 163 -13.91 -0.92 5.74
C ASP A 163 -13.19 -0.08 4.66
N ALA A 164 -13.65 -0.13 3.40
CA ALA A 164 -13.32 0.92 2.42
C ALA A 164 -13.80 2.32 2.88
N ASP A 165 -14.77 2.35 3.79
CA ASP A 165 -15.33 3.53 4.44
C ASP A 165 -14.89 3.69 5.92
N ASN A 166 -13.81 3.05 6.37
CA ASN A 166 -13.29 3.35 7.71
C ASN A 166 -12.35 4.57 7.66
N PRO A 167 -12.79 5.78 8.06
CA PRO A 167 -12.04 7.01 7.86
C PRO A 167 -10.84 7.11 8.81
N SER A 168 -10.71 6.18 9.76
CA SER A 168 -9.73 6.21 10.85
C SER A 168 -8.29 5.95 10.41
N LEU A 169 -8.06 5.20 9.32
CA LEU A 169 -6.73 5.00 8.75
C LEU A 169 -6.36 6.04 7.66
N GLN A 170 -7.30 6.92 7.33
CA GLN A 170 -7.19 7.87 6.21
C GLN A 170 -7.09 9.33 6.65
N ALA A 171 -7.49 9.67 7.88
CA ALA A 171 -7.41 11.02 8.41
C ALA A 171 -5.95 11.49 8.54
N GLU A 172 -5.62 12.64 7.94
CA GLU A 172 -4.32 13.30 8.12
C GLU A 172 -4.00 13.58 9.60
N ASP A 173 -5.04 13.61 10.44
CA ASP A 173 -4.97 13.89 11.87
C ASP A 173 -4.41 12.75 12.73
N GLN A 174 -4.24 11.53 12.19
CA GLN A 174 -3.78 10.36 12.95
C GLN A 174 -2.36 9.88 12.60
N ILE A 175 -1.55 10.70 11.92
CA ILE A 175 -0.17 10.32 11.58
C ILE A 175 0.72 10.33 12.83
N ASN A 176 0.49 11.31 13.71
CA ASN A 176 1.21 11.42 14.98
C ASN A 176 0.75 10.33 15.95
N CYS A 177 1.70 9.66 16.58
CA CYS A 177 1.43 8.73 17.66
C CYS A 177 2.56 8.76 18.69
N SER A 178 2.26 8.31 19.91
CA SER A 178 3.31 8.10 20.91
C SER A 178 4.19 6.90 20.51
N HIS A 179 5.39 6.86 21.07
CA HIS A 179 6.30 5.73 20.85
C HIS A 179 5.66 4.39 21.27
N GLU A 180 4.96 4.36 22.40
CA GLU A 180 4.27 3.16 22.90
C GLU A 180 3.19 2.68 21.92
N SER A 181 2.35 3.59 21.42
CA SER A 181 1.32 3.24 20.43
C SER A 181 1.91 2.73 19.12
N LEU A 182 3.05 3.28 18.68
CA LEU A 182 3.75 2.81 17.49
C LEU A 182 4.26 1.38 17.68
N VAL A 183 4.89 1.09 18.82
CA VAL A 183 5.41 -0.23 19.17
C VAL A 183 4.30 -1.28 19.17
N THR A 184 3.18 -1.01 19.85
CA THR A 184 2.02 -1.91 19.88
C THR A 184 1.47 -2.17 18.48
N LEU A 185 1.39 -1.12 17.65
CA LEU A 185 0.86 -1.25 16.29
C LEU A 185 1.79 -2.06 15.38
N LEU A 186 3.11 -1.89 15.48
CA LEU A 186 4.08 -2.67 14.72
C LEU A 186 4.05 -4.15 15.09
N GLU A 187 3.92 -4.46 16.38
CA GLU A 187 3.79 -5.83 16.87
C GLU A 187 2.46 -6.46 16.42
N GLN A 188 1.35 -5.72 16.46
CA GLN A 188 0.05 -6.20 16.00
C GLN A 188 0.03 -6.47 14.49
N VAL A 189 0.67 -5.62 13.70
CA VAL A 189 0.56 -5.62 12.23
C VAL A 189 1.64 -6.50 11.57
N GLY A 190 2.89 -6.37 12.01
CA GLY A 190 4.04 -7.10 11.45
C GLY A 190 4.65 -8.15 12.38
N GLY A 191 4.06 -8.35 13.57
CA GLY A 191 4.56 -9.31 14.55
C GLY A 191 5.91 -8.92 15.14
N SER A 192 6.57 -9.94 15.72
CA SER A 192 7.90 -9.80 16.31
C SER A 192 8.96 -9.35 15.30
N GLN A 193 8.76 -9.61 14.00
CA GLN A 193 9.70 -9.21 12.95
C GLN A 193 9.80 -7.69 12.81
N TRP A 194 8.66 -7.00 12.69
CA TRP A 194 8.64 -5.54 12.61
C TRP A 194 9.05 -4.89 13.93
N PHE A 195 8.60 -5.46 15.05
CA PHE A 195 9.01 -5.00 16.38
C PHE A 195 10.53 -5.05 16.57
N ASN A 196 11.15 -6.20 16.32
CA ASN A 196 12.60 -6.37 16.49
C ASN A 196 13.38 -5.45 15.55
N ALA A 197 12.97 -5.36 14.28
CA ALA A 197 13.61 -4.47 13.29
C ALA A 197 13.52 -2.99 13.71
N PHE A 198 12.39 -2.58 14.27
CA PHE A 198 12.21 -1.23 14.79
C PHE A 198 13.06 -0.96 16.04
N GLN A 199 13.10 -1.89 17.00
CA GLN A 199 13.94 -1.75 18.19
C GLN A 199 15.43 -1.67 17.85
N SER A 200 15.90 -2.45 16.87
CA SER A 200 17.30 -2.37 16.39
C SER A 200 17.63 -1.06 15.68
N CYS A 201 16.63 -0.29 15.22
CA CYS A 201 16.83 1.01 14.59
C CYS A 201 16.92 2.16 15.60
N ILE A 202 16.31 2.01 16.77
CA ILE A 202 16.19 3.08 17.78
C ILE A 202 17.29 3.00 18.85
N ASN A 203 17.81 1.80 19.11
CA ASN A 203 18.94 1.57 20.02
C ASN A 203 20.28 1.81 19.32
#